data_AF-A0A7K2E6X2-F1
#
_entry.id   AF-A0A7K2E6X2-F1
#
_cell.length_a   1.000
_cell.length_b   1.000
_cell.length_c   1.000
_cell.angle_alpha   90.00
_cell.angle_beta   90.00
_cell.angle_gamma   90.00
#
_symmetry.space_group_name_H-M   'P 1'
#
loop_
_entity.id
_entity.type
_entity.pdbx_description
1 polymer ?
#
loop_
_entity_poly.entity_id
_entity_poly.type
_entity_poly.pdbx_seq_one_letter_code
_entity_poly.pdbx_strand_id
1 'polypeptide(L)'
;MAYLREAVALYAEALPASYQSDIESLFRHCAELMGQGKIPAELAEDWAIIRQYLANAADSISERLAATGSPHSGEASLHADIDTNDEPPPVVRFDRLAALTTPSGAQRLHAAASAVQSHVAGDPGVELDAAQRSLLEGVSAGLTVSELATQLGYSRRSIFRELSRLWDTMGVPDRAQGLRKAEAQGLVEGRHG
;
A
#
# COMPACT_ATOMS: atom_id res chain seq x y z
N MET A 1 18.22 10.59 5.42
CA MET A 1 18.23 11.81 4.59
C MET A 1 18.89 11.60 3.23
N ALA A 2 20.07 10.98 3.12
CA ALA A 2 20.74 10.74 1.82
C ALA A 2 19.88 9.98 0.80
N TYR A 3 19.24 8.88 1.21
CA TYR A 3 18.34 8.07 0.37
C TYR A 3 17.28 8.90 -0.38
N LEU A 4 16.47 9.70 0.33
CA LEU A 4 15.34 10.41 -0.28
C LEU A 4 15.80 11.51 -1.24
N ARG A 5 16.91 12.18 -0.94
CA ARG A 5 17.51 13.17 -1.83
C ARG A 5 17.96 12.56 -3.16
N GLU A 6 18.53 11.36 -3.11
CA GLU A 6 18.99 10.59 -4.28
C GLU A 6 17.80 9.95 -5.04
N ALA A 7 16.81 9.40 -4.33
CA ALA A 7 15.59 8.87 -4.94
C ALA A 7 14.81 9.96 -5.70
N VAL A 8 14.67 11.15 -5.11
CA VAL A 8 14.03 12.30 -5.77
C VAL A 8 14.84 12.79 -6.97
N ALA A 9 16.16 12.56 -7.02
CA ALA A 9 16.96 12.85 -8.21
C ALA A 9 16.49 12.01 -9.40
N LEU A 10 16.32 10.71 -9.17
CA LEU A 10 15.88 9.76 -10.18
C LEU A 10 14.45 10.02 -10.63
N TYR A 11 13.57 10.43 -9.70
CA TYR A 11 12.22 10.85 -10.04
C TYR A 11 12.21 12.13 -10.90
N ALA A 12 13.07 13.10 -10.59
CA ALA A 12 13.16 14.34 -11.36
C ALA A 12 13.71 14.16 -12.78
N GLU A 13 14.48 13.09 -13.03
CA GLU A 13 14.89 12.71 -14.39
C GLU A 13 13.70 12.21 -15.23
N ALA A 14 12.64 11.71 -14.58
CA ALA A 14 11.54 11.02 -15.24
C ALA A 14 10.19 11.76 -15.17
N LEU A 15 10.03 12.72 -14.26
CA LEU A 15 8.73 13.34 -13.95
C LEU A 15 8.74 14.85 -14.19
N PRO A 16 7.67 15.43 -14.77
CA PRO A 16 7.53 16.87 -14.90
C PRO A 16 7.62 17.60 -13.54
N ALA A 17 8.09 18.85 -13.55
CA ALA A 17 8.23 19.66 -12.34
C ALA A 17 6.87 19.98 -11.68
N SER A 18 5.79 20.14 -12.47
CA SER A 18 4.42 20.29 -11.97
C SER A 18 3.99 19.08 -11.15
N TYR A 19 4.15 17.88 -11.71
CA TYR A 19 3.82 16.62 -11.04
C TYR A 19 4.61 16.43 -9.73
N GLN A 20 5.90 16.80 -9.72
CA GLN A 20 6.70 16.79 -8.51
C GLN A 20 6.19 17.79 -7.45
N SER A 21 5.75 18.98 -7.88
CA SER A 21 5.14 19.97 -6.98
C SER A 21 3.83 19.45 -6.36
N ASP A 22 3.01 18.76 -7.14
CA ASP A 22 1.75 18.18 -6.65
C ASP A 22 2.02 17.09 -5.61
N ILE A 23 2.98 16.19 -5.87
CA ILE A 23 3.40 15.16 -4.90
C ILE A 23 3.96 15.81 -3.63
N GLU A 24 4.79 16.84 -3.75
CA GLU A 24 5.36 17.56 -2.61
C GLU A 24 4.26 18.14 -1.72
N SER A 25 3.28 18.81 -2.33
CA SER A 25 2.16 19.43 -1.62
C SER A 25 1.26 18.38 -0.97
N LEU A 26 0.96 17.28 -1.67
CA LEU A 26 0.20 16.16 -1.14
C LEU A 26 0.90 15.51 0.06
N PHE A 27 2.19 15.20 -0.07
CA PHE A 27 2.97 14.56 0.99
C PHE A 27 3.10 15.45 2.22
N ARG A 28 3.34 16.77 2.03
CA ARG A 28 3.38 17.73 3.13
C ARG A 28 2.04 17.79 3.85
N HIS A 29 0.95 17.92 3.10
CA HIS A 29 -0.40 17.98 3.67
C HIS A 29 -0.75 16.72 4.46
N CYS A 30 -0.46 15.52 3.93
CA CYS A 30 -0.66 14.26 4.64
C CYS A 30 0.18 14.19 5.92
N ALA A 31 1.46 14.60 5.89
CA ALA A 31 2.32 14.59 7.07
C ALA A 31 1.84 15.54 8.18
N GLU A 32 1.25 16.68 7.79
CA GLU A 32 0.64 17.65 8.71
C GLU A 32 -0.65 17.10 9.34
N LEU A 33 -1.56 16.55 8.54
CA LEU A 33 -2.78 15.90 9.02
C LEU A 33 -2.45 14.75 10.00
N MET A 34 -1.47 13.92 9.64
CA MET A 34 -0.96 12.86 10.51
C MET A 34 -0.37 13.40 11.82
N GLY A 35 0.19 14.62 11.83
CA GLY A 35 0.69 15.26 13.04
C GLY A 35 -0.39 15.79 13.98
N GLN A 36 -1.61 16.01 13.48
CA GLN A 36 -2.73 16.58 14.22
C GLN A 36 -3.77 15.53 14.69
N GLY A 37 -3.76 14.35 14.07
CA GLY A 37 -4.69 13.27 14.39
C GLY A 37 -4.49 12.64 15.78
N LYS A 38 -5.57 12.11 16.36
CA LYS A 38 -5.50 11.21 17.52
C LYS A 38 -5.08 9.83 17.03
N ILE A 39 -3.93 9.35 17.48
CA ILE A 39 -3.33 8.10 17.03
C ILE A 39 -3.51 7.05 18.14
N PRO A 40 -3.97 5.83 17.82
CA PRO A 40 -3.95 4.71 18.76
C PRO A 40 -2.51 4.38 19.19
N ALA A 41 -2.31 4.01 20.47
CA ALA A 41 -0.97 3.79 21.02
C ALA A 41 -0.22 2.66 20.29
N GLU A 42 -0.94 1.65 19.83
CA GLU A 42 -0.46 0.50 19.08
C GLU A 42 0.07 0.86 17.67
N LEU A 43 -0.35 1.99 17.10
CA LEU A 43 0.09 2.46 15.78
C LEU A 43 1.13 3.58 15.85
N ALA A 44 1.56 4.00 17.05
CA ALA A 44 2.40 5.18 17.23
C ALA A 44 3.73 5.10 16.46
N GLU A 45 4.35 3.92 16.42
CA GLU A 45 5.61 3.71 15.70
C GLU A 45 5.40 3.74 14.18
N ASP A 46 4.41 3.01 13.67
CA ASP A 46 4.10 2.96 12.23
C ASP A 46 3.68 4.33 11.71
N TRP A 47 2.87 5.05 12.48
CA TRP A 47 2.45 6.40 12.18
C TRP A 47 3.62 7.38 12.10
N ALA A 48 4.60 7.24 13.01
CA ALA A 48 5.81 8.04 13.00
C ALA A 48 6.69 7.73 11.77
N ILE A 49 6.83 6.46 11.40
CA ILE A 49 7.59 6.04 10.21
C ILE A 49 7.01 6.67 8.94
N ILE A 50 5.69 6.58 8.75
CA ILE A 50 5.03 7.10 7.55
C ILE A 50 5.07 8.62 7.52
N ARG A 51 4.75 9.28 8.64
CA ARG A 51 4.84 10.75 8.73
C ARG A 51 6.25 11.24 8.41
N GLN A 52 7.27 10.60 8.97
CA GLN A 52 8.67 10.99 8.73
C GLN A 52 9.08 10.76 7.28
N TYR A 53 8.63 9.68 6.66
CA TYR A 53 8.88 9.42 5.24
C TYR A 53 8.27 10.51 4.36
N LEU A 54 6.98 10.83 4.55
CA LEU A 54 6.26 11.84 3.77
C LEU A 54 6.89 13.23 3.92
N ALA A 55 7.20 13.64 5.15
CA ALA A 55 7.84 14.92 5.42
C ALA A 55 9.22 15.02 4.74
N ASN A 56 10.09 14.01 4.94
CA ASN A 56 11.42 14.03 4.35
C ASN A 56 11.39 13.98 2.81
N ALA A 57 10.41 13.30 2.22
CA ALA A 57 10.24 13.23 0.78
C ALA A 57 9.79 14.60 0.22
N ALA A 58 8.80 15.24 0.85
CA ALA A 58 8.35 16.58 0.50
C ALA A 58 9.51 17.60 0.58
N ASP A 59 10.28 17.58 1.67
CA ASP A 59 11.46 18.45 1.83
C ASP A 59 12.49 18.22 0.73
N SER A 60 12.77 16.96 0.39
CA SER A 60 13.73 16.61 -0.67
C SER A 60 13.27 17.05 -2.06
N ILE A 61 11.96 17.02 -2.34
CA ILE A 61 11.38 17.52 -3.60
C ILE A 61 11.45 19.05 -3.64
N SER A 62 11.03 19.72 -2.56
CA SER A 62 11.08 21.17 -2.42
C SER A 62 12.50 21.72 -2.59
N GLU A 63 13.49 21.14 -1.90
CA GLU A 63 14.92 21.51 -2.03
C GLU A 63 15.37 21.47 -3.50
N ARG A 64 14.92 20.46 -4.26
CA ARG A 64 15.30 20.28 -5.67
C ARG A 64 14.57 21.22 -6.62
N LEU A 65 13.27 21.41 -6.44
CA LEU A 65 12.50 22.36 -7.25
C LEU A 65 13.07 23.79 -7.08
N ALA A 66 13.43 24.16 -5.85
CA ALA A 66 14.12 25.41 -5.57
C ALA A 66 15.49 25.51 -6.28
N ALA A 67 16.27 24.43 -6.30
CA ALA A 67 17.58 24.40 -6.95
C ALA A 67 17.52 24.47 -8.49
N THR A 68 16.42 24.05 -9.11
CA THR A 68 16.25 24.03 -10.58
C THR A 68 15.61 25.31 -11.14
N GLY A 69 15.16 26.23 -10.28
CA GLY A 69 14.54 27.50 -10.70
C GLY A 69 13.21 27.32 -11.44
N SER A 70 12.58 26.16 -11.32
CA SER A 70 11.27 25.90 -11.92
C SER A 70 10.23 26.76 -11.21
N PRO A 71 9.52 27.67 -11.90
CA PRO A 71 8.50 28.50 -11.27
C PRO A 71 7.42 27.59 -10.70
N HIS A 72 7.10 27.76 -9.41
CA HIS A 72 5.87 27.26 -8.80
C HIS A 72 4.72 27.87 -9.58
N SER A 73 4.22 27.16 -10.60
CA SER A 73 2.99 27.57 -11.27
C SER A 73 1.87 27.38 -10.27
N GLY A 74 1.15 28.48 -10.05
CA GLY A 74 0.32 28.68 -8.88
C GLY A 74 -0.85 27.70 -8.76
N GLU A 75 -1.36 27.68 -7.54
CA GLU A 75 -2.50 26.89 -7.05
C GLU A 75 -2.21 25.40 -6.94
N ALA A 76 -1.52 25.04 -5.86
CA ALA A 76 -1.59 23.72 -5.26
C ALA A 76 -3.07 23.39 -5.04
N SER A 77 -3.64 22.65 -5.99
CA SER A 77 -5.01 22.18 -5.86
C SER A 77 -5.00 21.16 -4.73
N LEU A 78 -5.64 21.49 -3.61
CA LEU A 78 -5.91 20.56 -2.51
C LEU A 78 -6.69 19.31 -2.98
N HIS A 79 -7.15 19.32 -4.24
CA HIS A 79 -7.78 18.26 -5.00
C HIS A 79 -7.02 17.96 -6.31
N ALA A 80 -5.69 18.00 -6.32
CA ALA A 80 -4.93 17.50 -7.46
C ALA A 80 -5.15 15.98 -7.56
N ASP A 81 -6.24 15.59 -8.21
CA ASP A 81 -6.25 14.35 -8.97
C ASP A 81 -5.00 14.44 -9.85
N ILE A 82 -4.01 13.60 -9.54
CA ILE A 82 -2.87 13.36 -10.42
C ILE A 82 -3.47 13.15 -11.81
N ASP A 83 -3.24 14.09 -12.73
CA ASP A 83 -3.84 14.01 -14.06
C ASP A 83 -3.23 12.82 -14.79
N THR A 84 -3.93 11.68 -14.75
CA THR A 84 -3.50 10.44 -15.39
C THR A 84 -3.63 10.48 -16.91
N ASN A 85 -4.14 11.58 -17.48
CA ASN A 85 -4.23 11.78 -18.93
C ASN A 85 -2.98 12.42 -19.54
N ASP A 86 -2.01 12.86 -18.73
CA ASP A 86 -0.72 13.29 -19.24
C ASP A 86 0.07 12.10 -19.80
N GLU A 87 0.83 12.35 -20.86
CA GLU A 87 1.65 11.36 -21.56
C GLU A 87 2.40 10.46 -20.55
N PRO A 88 2.30 9.12 -20.65
CA PRO A 88 2.78 8.24 -19.60
C PRO A 88 4.26 8.56 -19.32
N PRO A 89 4.61 8.93 -18.08
CA PRO A 89 5.94 9.42 -17.81
C PRO A 89 6.97 8.35 -18.17
N PRO A 90 8.18 8.75 -18.61
CA PRO A 90 9.25 7.81 -18.91
C PRO A 90 9.48 6.84 -17.74
N VAL A 91 9.72 5.58 -18.10
CA VAL A 91 9.83 4.46 -17.16
C VAL A 91 10.76 4.80 -16.00
N VAL A 92 10.21 4.84 -14.78
CA VAL A 92 10.98 5.03 -13.56
C VAL A 92 11.99 3.89 -13.42
N ARG A 93 13.25 4.26 -13.20
CA ARG A 93 14.38 3.31 -13.02
C ARG A 93 14.33 2.67 -11.63
N PHE A 94 13.38 1.77 -11.43
CA PHE A 94 13.19 1.04 -10.16
C PHE A 94 14.42 0.22 -9.75
N ASP A 95 15.26 -0.19 -10.70
CA ASP A 95 16.56 -0.80 -10.45
C ASP A 95 17.49 0.12 -9.63
N ARG A 96 17.50 1.42 -9.96
CA ARG A 96 18.32 2.41 -9.25
C ARG A 96 17.73 2.75 -7.88
N LEU A 97 16.40 2.84 -7.78
CA LEU A 97 15.74 3.05 -6.48
C LEU A 97 15.98 1.88 -5.53
N ALA A 98 15.92 0.65 -6.03
CA ALA A 98 16.19 -0.56 -5.26
C ALA A 98 17.63 -0.59 -4.71
N ALA A 99 18.61 -0.07 -5.46
CA ALA A 99 20.00 0.03 -5.01
C ALA A 99 20.22 1.04 -3.88
N LEU A 100 19.31 2.01 -3.70
CA LEU A 100 19.41 3.04 -2.68
C LEU A 100 18.72 2.65 -1.36
N THR A 101 17.94 1.56 -1.35
CA THR A 101 17.21 1.07 -0.17
C THR A 101 17.73 -0.28 0.29
N THR A 102 17.38 -0.69 1.51
CA THR A 102 17.56 -2.06 1.98
C THR A 102 16.25 -2.83 1.92
N PRO A 103 16.26 -4.16 1.70
CA PRO A 103 15.05 -4.97 1.74
C PRO A 103 14.27 -4.83 3.05
N SER A 104 14.98 -4.81 4.19
CA SER A 104 14.38 -4.65 5.52
C SER A 104 13.75 -3.27 5.71
N GLY A 105 14.37 -2.20 5.20
CA GLY A 105 13.82 -0.85 5.24
C GLY A 105 12.54 -0.72 4.40
N ALA A 106 12.54 -1.30 3.19
CA ALA A 106 11.37 -1.31 2.31
C ALA A 106 10.22 -2.13 2.92
N GLN A 107 10.51 -3.31 3.47
CA GLN A 107 9.51 -4.14 4.15
C GLN A 107 8.90 -3.44 5.37
N ARG A 108 9.73 -2.79 6.20
CA ARG A 108 9.26 -2.04 7.37
C ARG A 108 8.35 -0.87 6.97
N LEU A 109 8.73 -0.12 5.93
CA LEU A 109 7.90 0.98 5.41
C LEU A 109 6.57 0.46 4.86
N HIS A 110 6.59 -0.65 4.13
CA HIS A 110 5.39 -1.27 3.58
C HIS A 110 4.44 -1.78 4.68
N ALA A 111 4.98 -2.44 5.71
CA ALA A 111 4.20 -2.90 6.85
C ALA A 111 3.54 -1.73 7.61
N ALA A 112 4.31 -0.67 7.90
CA ALA A 112 3.81 0.54 8.55
C ALA A 112 2.71 1.21 7.70
N ALA A 113 2.89 1.30 6.38
CA ALA A 113 1.90 1.88 5.48
C ALA A 113 0.60 1.06 5.50
N SER A 114 0.71 -0.26 5.49
CA SER A 114 -0.45 -1.17 5.50
C SER A 114 -1.23 -1.07 6.81
N ALA A 115 -0.53 -0.98 7.95
CA ALA A 115 -1.15 -0.81 9.26
C ALA A 115 -1.90 0.54 9.36
N VAL A 116 -1.25 1.64 8.96
CA VAL A 116 -1.88 2.98 8.94
C VAL A 116 -3.07 3.03 7.98
N GLN A 117 -2.93 2.47 6.78
CA GLN A 117 -4.01 2.43 5.79
C GLN A 117 -5.23 1.66 6.31
N SER A 118 -5.02 0.49 6.91
CA SER A 118 -6.10 -0.33 7.47
C SER A 118 -6.89 0.42 8.53
N HIS A 119 -6.18 1.19 9.38
CA HIS A 119 -6.81 2.02 10.41
C HIS A 119 -7.58 3.21 9.84
N VAL A 120 -6.98 3.96 8.90
CA VAL A 120 -7.58 5.18 8.32
C VAL A 120 -8.76 4.84 7.41
N ALA A 121 -8.67 3.77 6.63
CA ALA A 121 -9.77 3.29 5.80
C ALA A 121 -10.94 2.74 6.62
N GLY A 122 -10.75 2.57 7.93
CA GLY A 122 -11.75 2.02 8.83
C GLY A 122 -12.22 0.64 8.39
N ASP A 123 -11.36 -0.17 7.76
CA ASP A 123 -11.71 -1.53 7.31
C ASP A 123 -11.98 -2.35 8.57
N PRO A 124 -13.26 -2.52 8.97
CA PRO A 124 -13.59 -3.36 10.10
C PRO A 124 -13.30 -4.76 9.58
N GLY A 125 -12.20 -5.38 10.05
CA GLY A 125 -11.66 -6.62 9.48
C GLY A 125 -12.77 -7.56 9.02
N VAL A 126 -12.64 -8.10 7.81
CA VAL A 126 -13.72 -8.79 7.10
C VAL A 126 -14.37 -9.83 8.01
N GLU A 127 -15.65 -9.62 8.36
CA GLU A 127 -16.43 -10.58 9.14
C GLU A 127 -16.78 -11.76 8.24
N LEU A 128 -15.98 -12.83 8.35
CA LEU A 128 -16.24 -14.10 7.69
C LEU A 128 -17.17 -14.95 8.57
N ASP A 129 -18.18 -15.55 7.95
CA ASP A 129 -18.97 -16.59 8.61
C ASP A 129 -18.14 -17.86 8.86
N ALA A 130 -18.70 -18.81 9.62
CA ALA A 130 -18.00 -20.03 9.98
C ALA A 130 -17.61 -20.88 8.76
N ALA A 131 -18.43 -20.91 7.70
CA ALA A 131 -18.16 -21.69 6.50
C ALA A 131 -17.03 -21.05 5.67
N GLN A 132 -17.08 -19.73 5.53
CA GLN A 132 -16.06 -18.91 4.88
C GLN A 132 -14.71 -19.02 5.60
N ARG A 133 -14.70 -19.02 6.94
CA ARG A 133 -13.49 -19.22 7.75
C ARG A 133 -12.89 -20.61 7.53
N SER A 134 -13.70 -21.68 7.60
CA SER A 134 -13.20 -23.04 7.33
C SER A 134 -12.68 -23.21 5.89
N LEU A 135 -13.30 -22.55 4.91
CA LEU A 135 -12.78 -22.51 3.54
C LEU A 135 -11.44 -21.80 3.46
N LEU A 136 -11.32 -20.62 4.08
CA LEU A 136 -10.09 -19.84 4.09
C LEU A 136 -8.93 -20.60 4.75
N GLU A 137 -9.18 -21.25 5.89
CA GLU A 137 -8.21 -22.09 6.60
C GLU A 137 -7.77 -23.29 5.76
N GLY A 138 -8.71 -23.97 5.08
CA GLY A 138 -8.34 -25.07 4.21
C GLY A 138 -7.51 -24.62 3.00
N VAL A 139 -7.84 -23.46 2.42
CA VAL A 139 -7.08 -22.87 1.31
C VAL A 139 -5.69 -22.42 1.73
N SER A 140 -5.53 -21.83 2.93
CA SER A 140 -4.22 -21.43 3.49
C SER A 140 -3.39 -22.65 3.89
N ALA A 141 -4.04 -23.73 4.33
CA ALA A 141 -3.40 -25.03 4.55
C ALA A 141 -2.94 -25.72 3.24
N GLY A 142 -3.23 -25.14 2.08
CA GLY A 142 -2.80 -25.64 0.78
C GLY A 142 -3.72 -26.70 0.19
N LEU A 143 -4.90 -26.91 0.76
CA LEU A 143 -5.86 -27.88 0.21
C LEU A 143 -6.31 -27.45 -1.19
N THR A 144 -6.49 -28.45 -2.03
CA THR A 144 -7.10 -28.32 -3.35
C THR A 144 -8.61 -28.25 -3.25
N VAL A 145 -9.27 -27.78 -4.32
CA VAL A 145 -10.73 -27.75 -4.43
C VAL A 145 -11.36 -29.14 -4.25
N SER A 146 -10.67 -30.19 -4.71
CA SER A 146 -11.15 -31.57 -4.55
C SER A 146 -11.10 -32.06 -3.10
N GLU A 147 -10.04 -31.71 -2.38
CA GLU A 147 -9.87 -32.05 -0.96
C GLU A 147 -10.88 -31.29 -0.10
N LEU A 148 -11.04 -29.99 -0.34
CA LEU A 148 -12.07 -29.16 0.31
C LEU A 148 -13.49 -29.70 0.07
N ALA A 149 -13.79 -30.10 -1.17
CA ALA A 149 -15.07 -30.70 -1.52
C ALA A 149 -15.34 -31.97 -0.71
N THR A 150 -14.32 -32.83 -0.59
CA THR A 150 -14.43 -34.09 0.16
C THR A 150 -14.58 -33.84 1.65
N GLN A 151 -13.75 -32.96 2.21
CA GLN A 151 -13.71 -32.66 3.64
C GLN A 151 -14.99 -31.96 4.13
N LEU A 152 -15.56 -31.09 3.30
CA LEU A 152 -16.75 -30.30 3.65
C LEU A 152 -18.06 -30.94 3.16
N GLY A 153 -18.01 -32.11 2.51
CA GLY A 153 -19.20 -32.80 1.99
C GLY A 153 -19.89 -32.08 0.82
N TYR A 154 -19.16 -31.27 0.06
CA TYR A 154 -19.68 -30.48 -1.05
C TYR A 154 -19.25 -31.03 -2.41
N SER A 155 -19.96 -30.63 -3.46
CA SER A 155 -19.45 -30.81 -4.83
C SER A 155 -18.31 -29.82 -5.12
N ARG A 156 -17.40 -30.18 -6.03
CA ARG A 156 -16.34 -29.28 -6.52
C ARG A 156 -16.90 -27.94 -7.04
N ARG A 157 -18.05 -27.99 -7.72
CA ARG A 157 -18.72 -26.79 -8.26
C ARG A 157 -19.29 -25.89 -7.16
N SER A 158 -19.75 -26.49 -6.06
CA SER A 158 -20.18 -25.75 -4.86
C SER A 158 -18.98 -25.06 -4.21
N ILE A 159 -17.84 -25.74 -4.05
CA ILE A 159 -16.62 -25.14 -3.51
C ILE A 159 -16.15 -23.97 -4.36
N PHE A 160 -16.15 -24.08 -5.69
CA PHE A 160 -15.80 -22.94 -6.56
C PHE A 160 -16.69 -21.72 -6.31
N ARG A 161 -18.00 -21.92 -6.15
CA ARG A 161 -18.93 -20.82 -5.84
C ARG A 161 -18.67 -20.20 -4.47
N GLU A 162 -18.43 -21.02 -3.45
CA GLU A 162 -18.15 -20.51 -2.11
C GLU A 162 -16.79 -19.79 -2.04
N LEU A 163 -15.79 -20.24 -2.80
CA LEU A 163 -14.52 -19.53 -2.94
C LEU A 163 -14.70 -18.18 -3.66
N SER A 164 -15.47 -18.13 -4.75
CA SER A 164 -15.79 -16.84 -5.40
C SER A 164 -16.47 -15.88 -4.43
N ARG A 165 -17.46 -16.35 -3.67
CA ARG A 165 -18.13 -15.54 -2.65
C ARG A 165 -17.19 -15.07 -1.56
N LEU A 166 -16.30 -15.94 -1.08
CA LEU A 166 -15.27 -15.59 -0.10
C LEU A 166 -14.40 -14.43 -0.63
N TRP A 167 -13.95 -14.50 -1.87
CA TRP A 167 -13.14 -13.43 -2.48
C TRP A 167 -13.93 -12.14 -2.66
N ASP A 168 -15.19 -12.24 -3.09
CA ASP A 168 -16.10 -11.09 -3.17
C ASP A 168 -16.32 -10.45 -1.78
N THR A 169 -16.56 -11.25 -0.74
CA THR A 169 -16.70 -10.78 0.65
C THR A 169 -15.42 -10.12 1.15
N MET A 170 -14.26 -10.63 0.75
CA MET A 170 -12.96 -10.04 1.08
C MET A 170 -12.61 -8.82 0.21
N GLY A 171 -13.40 -8.51 -0.83
CA GLY A 171 -13.16 -7.40 -1.75
C GLY A 171 -11.91 -7.59 -2.62
N VAL A 172 -11.56 -8.84 -2.95
CA VAL A 172 -10.38 -9.19 -3.73
C VAL A 172 -10.77 -10.01 -4.96
N PRO A 173 -10.02 -9.90 -6.07
CA PRO A 173 -10.43 -10.55 -7.32
C PRO A 173 -10.04 -12.03 -7.39
N ASP A 174 -9.10 -12.50 -6.55
CA ASP A 174 -8.55 -13.83 -6.68
C ASP A 174 -7.99 -14.42 -5.36
N ARG A 175 -7.68 -15.73 -5.40
CA ARG A 175 -7.12 -16.51 -4.28
C ARG A 175 -5.80 -15.93 -3.76
N ALA A 176 -4.90 -15.48 -4.64
CA ALA A 176 -3.58 -15.03 -4.23
C ALA A 176 -3.68 -13.71 -3.46
N GLN A 177 -4.54 -12.80 -3.92
CA GLN A 177 -4.87 -11.57 -3.21
C GLN A 177 -5.65 -11.85 -1.91
N GLY A 178 -6.58 -12.79 -1.92
CA GLY A 178 -7.31 -13.20 -0.72
C GLY A 178 -6.42 -13.75 0.38
N LEU A 179 -5.45 -14.61 0.05
CA LEU A 179 -4.50 -15.13 1.03
C LEU A 179 -3.62 -14.03 1.61
N ARG A 180 -3.09 -13.12 0.77
CA ARG A 180 -2.29 -11.98 1.27
C ARG A 180 -3.11 -11.06 2.18
N LYS A 181 -4.36 -10.77 1.82
CA LYS A 181 -5.26 -9.96 2.66
C LYS A 181 -5.57 -10.68 3.98
N ALA A 182 -5.82 -11.99 3.93
CA ALA A 182 -6.05 -12.80 5.14
C ALA A 182 -4.85 -12.81 6.09
N GLU A 183 -3.63 -12.95 5.57
CA GLU A 183 -2.40 -12.87 6.36
C GLU A 183 -2.21 -11.49 6.99
N ALA A 184 -2.39 -10.42 6.20
CA ALA A 184 -2.28 -9.04 6.67
C ALA A 184 -3.30 -8.69 7.77
N GLN A 185 -4.49 -9.31 7.72
CA GLN A 185 -5.55 -9.15 8.71
C GLN A 185 -5.49 -10.18 9.87
N GLY A 186 -4.48 -11.05 9.90
CA GLY A 186 -4.34 -12.09 10.94
C GLY A 186 -5.46 -13.13 10.94
N LEU A 187 -6.17 -13.29 9.81
CA LEU A 187 -7.24 -14.28 9.64
C LEU A 187 -6.69 -15.69 9.41
N VAL A 188 -5.44 -15.81 8.96
CA VAL A 188 -4.70 -17.06 8.80
C VAL A 188 -3.23 -16.85 9.18
N GLU A 189 -2.57 -17.89 9.69
CA GLU A 189 -1.12 -17.87 9.92
C GLU A 189 -0.38 -17.91 8.58
N GLY A 190 0.47 -16.90 8.33
CA GLY A 190 1.27 -16.81 7.12
C GLY A 190 2.25 -17.97 7.01
N ARG A 191 2.19 -18.73 5.91
CA ARG A 191 3.19 -19.76 5.63
C ARG A 191 4.43 -19.08 5.03
N HIS A 192 5.47 -18.94 5.85
CA HIS A 192 6.83 -18.78 5.34
C HIS A 192 7.20 -20.05 4.55
N GLY A 193 7.17 -19.94 3.22
CA GLY A 193 7.70 -20.92 2.27
C GLY A 193 8.68 -20.25 1.33
#